data_AF-A0A1I7V2L4-F1
#
_entry.id   AF-A0A1I7V2L4-F1
#
_cell.length_a   1.000
_cell.length_b   1.000
_cell.length_c   1.000
_cell.angle_alpha   90.00
_cell.angle_beta   90.00
_cell.angle_gamma   90.00
#
_symmetry.space_group_name_H-M   'P 1'
#
loop_
_entity.id
_entity.type
_entity.pdbx_description
1 polymer ?
#
loop_
_entity_poly.entity_id
_entity_poly.type
_entity_poly.pdbx_seq_one_letter_code
_entity_poly.pdbx_strand_id
1 'polypeptide(L)'
;MCSNTFISEFAPNVFQLLPACFAYTGASAISLFVYRMEAVIVHRLEQSLIRRVVRYVKYVFYVNIVFVILLTIFIYPDLKHQKEYKQKMEVRFGTFKPYMWCDNCFFCNFDSNIFRIFFYVAGCAVVLGGTTGGIAFHVTVKALSAVSSRLTAKTRAAHKNYLMSLSLAAGVHVVCIVLPLLGFLSAINVLISLSQFRYFPFILALVIQEHGAASTVIMFLTNNLLRKALKKMLFCDEIIPTVENSSQHRRSTLAVPD
;
A
#
# COMPACT_ATOMS: atom_id res chain seq x y z
N MET A 1 -8.26 -10.18 -19.42
CA MET A 1 -9.01 -9.90 -18.19
C MET A 1 -10.46 -9.74 -18.56
N CYS A 2 -11.37 -10.33 -17.79
CA CYS A 2 -12.81 -10.24 -18.05
C CYS A 2 -13.50 -9.78 -16.76
N SER A 3 -14.43 -8.84 -16.89
CA SER A 3 -15.29 -8.44 -15.77
C SER A 3 -16.59 -9.24 -15.82
N ASN A 4 -16.96 -9.84 -14.68
CA ASN A 4 -18.19 -10.61 -14.51
C ASN A 4 -19.18 -9.91 -13.55
N THR A 5 -18.97 -8.63 -13.24
CA THR A 5 -19.78 -7.88 -12.28
C THR A 5 -20.87 -7.05 -12.96
N PHE A 6 -21.72 -6.40 -12.17
CA PHE A 6 -22.77 -5.49 -12.64
C PHE A 6 -22.25 -4.29 -13.49
N ILE A 7 -20.95 -4.02 -13.46
CA ILE A 7 -20.26 -2.95 -14.21
C ILE A 7 -19.40 -3.58 -15.33
N SER A 8 -19.73 -4.79 -15.78
CA SER A 8 -18.91 -5.58 -16.70
C SER A 8 -18.68 -4.91 -18.06
N GLU A 9 -19.65 -4.14 -18.55
CA GLU A 9 -19.56 -3.34 -19.79
C GLU A 9 -18.47 -2.25 -19.73
N PHE A 10 -18.05 -1.87 -18.53
CA PHE A 10 -17.04 -0.85 -18.29
C PHE A 10 -15.70 -1.45 -17.84
N ALA A 11 -15.41 -2.72 -18.18
CA ALA A 11 -14.15 -3.37 -17.82
C ALA A 11 -12.89 -2.53 -18.12
N PRO A 12 -12.76 -1.85 -19.27
CA PRO A 12 -11.66 -0.92 -19.52
C PRO A 12 -11.58 0.24 -18.53
N ASN A 13 -12.72 0.86 -18.18
CA ASN A 13 -12.77 1.97 -17.23
C ASN A 13 -12.41 1.52 -15.81
N VAL A 14 -12.88 0.34 -15.40
CA VAL A 14 -12.53 -0.26 -14.10
C VAL A 14 -11.02 -0.53 -14.04
N PHE A 15 -10.42 -0.99 -15.14
CA PHE A 15 -8.97 -1.13 -15.22
C PHE A 15 -8.24 0.22 -15.12
N GLN A 16 -8.76 1.30 -15.70
CA GLN A 16 -8.14 2.63 -15.55
C GLN A 16 -8.25 3.21 -14.13
N LEU A 17 -9.32 2.88 -13.40
CA LEU A 17 -9.45 3.26 -12.00
C LEU A 17 -8.36 2.61 -11.13
N LEU A 18 -7.95 1.39 -11.48
CA LEU A 18 -7.03 0.59 -10.67
C LEU A 18 -5.63 1.25 -10.49
N PRO A 19 -4.92 1.72 -11.54
CA PRO A 19 -3.69 2.49 -11.38
C PRO A 19 -3.86 3.75 -10.53
N ALA A 20 -4.99 4.45 -10.63
CA ALA A 20 -5.26 5.63 -9.82
C ALA A 20 -5.41 5.26 -8.33
N CYS A 21 -6.12 4.18 -8.02
CA CYS A 21 -6.21 3.65 -6.66
C CYS A 21 -4.84 3.23 -6.13
N PHE A 22 -4.02 2.53 -6.93
CA PHE A 22 -2.66 2.16 -6.51
C PHE A 22 -1.74 3.36 -6.33
N ALA A 23 -1.86 4.38 -7.17
CA ALA A 23 -1.14 5.63 -7.02
C ALA A 23 -1.47 6.30 -5.68
N TYR A 24 -2.75 6.39 -5.33
CA TYR A 24 -3.20 6.93 -4.05
C TYR A 24 -2.70 6.10 -2.86
N THR A 25 -2.85 4.78 -2.91
CA THR A 25 -2.39 3.86 -1.86
C THR A 25 -0.87 3.91 -1.68
N GLY A 26 -0.10 3.94 -2.78
CA GLY A 26 1.36 4.07 -2.74
C GLY A 26 1.80 5.42 -2.18
N ALA A 27 1.19 6.52 -2.65
CA ALA A 27 1.49 7.87 -2.19
C ALA A 27 1.21 8.05 -0.69
N SER A 28 0.07 7.54 -0.20
CA SER A 28 -0.30 7.60 1.22
C SER A 28 0.63 6.75 2.10
N ALA A 29 0.95 5.53 1.67
CA ALA A 29 1.87 4.65 2.39
C ALA A 29 3.28 5.28 2.51
N ILE A 30 3.83 5.81 1.42
CA ILE A 30 5.15 6.44 1.43
C ILE A 30 5.16 7.70 2.31
N SER A 31 4.13 8.55 2.20
CA SER A 31 3.99 9.72 3.07
C SER A 31 4.01 9.32 4.54
N LEU A 32 3.28 8.26 4.91
CA LEU A 32 3.22 7.77 6.28
C LEU A 32 4.56 7.21 6.77
N PHE A 33 5.24 6.38 5.98
CA PHE A 33 6.55 5.83 6.36
C PHE A 33 7.63 6.91 6.46
N VAL A 34 7.66 7.86 5.52
CA VAL A 34 8.63 8.96 5.55
C VAL A 34 8.35 9.91 6.70
N TYR A 35 7.09 10.25 6.98
CA TYR A 35 6.74 11.07 8.13
C TYR A 35 7.19 10.43 9.45
N ARG A 36 6.93 9.13 9.63
CA ARG A 36 7.38 8.38 10.82
C ARG A 36 8.90 8.35 10.93
N MET A 37 9.59 8.15 9.82
CA MET A 37 11.05 8.22 9.78
C MET A 37 11.52 9.60 10.24
N GLU A 38 10.99 10.69 9.65
CA GLU A 38 11.39 12.06 10.00
C GLU A 38 11.15 12.40 11.47
N ALA A 39 10.02 11.97 12.05
CA ALA A 39 9.71 12.19 13.45
C ALA A 39 10.71 11.53 14.42
N VAL A 40 11.25 10.36 14.05
CA VAL A 40 12.18 9.61 14.92
C VAL A 40 13.63 10.09 14.77
N ILE A 41 14.00 10.67 13.63
CA ILE A 41 15.39 11.09 13.34
C ILE A 41 15.68 12.56 13.65
N VAL A 42 14.70 13.35 14.13
CA VAL A 42 14.84 14.80 14.41
C VAL A 42 16.12 15.15 15.17
N HIS A 43 16.54 14.30 16.12
CA HIS A 43 17.69 14.55 17.00
C HIS A 43 18.98 13.80 16.61
N ARG A 44 19.04 13.11 15.46
CA ARG A 44 20.23 12.33 15.05
C ARG A 44 20.88 12.88 13.78
N LEU A 45 22.01 13.57 13.96
CA LEU A 45 22.83 14.15 12.88
C LEU A 45 23.41 13.09 11.91
N GLU A 46 23.73 11.88 12.41
CA GLU A 46 24.36 10.80 11.63
C GLU A 46 23.49 10.24 10.49
N GLN A 47 22.18 10.44 10.51
CA GLN A 47 21.26 9.90 9.48
C GLN A 47 20.93 10.88 8.35
N SER A 48 21.68 11.97 8.23
CA SER A 48 21.47 13.03 7.24
C SER A 48 21.54 12.55 5.78
N LEU A 49 22.46 11.64 5.45
CA LEU A 49 22.61 11.08 4.09
C LEU A 49 21.42 10.19 3.71
N ILE A 50 21.04 9.25 4.57
CA ILE A 50 19.90 8.35 4.32
C ILE A 50 18.61 9.17 4.17
N ARG A 51 18.43 10.20 5.01
CA ARG A 51 17.31 11.14 4.90
C ARG A 51 17.29 11.86 3.55
N ARG A 52 18.45 12.24 3.01
CA ARG A 52 18.56 12.88 1.68
C ARG A 52 18.19 11.91 0.56
N VAL A 53 18.69 10.67 0.62
CA VAL A 53 18.36 9.61 -0.35
C VAL A 53 16.85 9.31 -0.33
N VAL A 54 16.26 9.10 0.84
CA VAL A 54 14.81 8.83 0.96
C VAL A 54 13.97 9.97 0.40
N ARG A 55 14.34 11.23 0.67
CA ARG A 55 13.64 12.40 0.08
C ARG A 55 13.76 12.46 -1.44
N TYR A 56 14.95 12.16 -1.98
CA TYR A 56 15.17 12.13 -3.42
C TYR A 56 14.35 11.02 -4.10
N VAL A 57 14.43 9.78 -3.61
CA VAL A 57 13.67 8.66 -4.20
C VAL A 57 12.15 8.88 -4.04
N LYS A 58 11.71 9.46 -2.92
CA LYS A 58 10.31 9.92 -2.72
C LYS A 58 9.88 10.91 -3.81
N TYR A 59 10.71 11.90 -4.14
CA TYR A 59 10.39 12.87 -5.19
C TYR A 59 10.30 12.20 -6.57
N VAL A 60 11.26 11.34 -6.92
CA VAL A 60 11.25 10.58 -8.17
C VAL A 60 10.00 9.69 -8.26
N PHE A 61 9.59 9.06 -7.14
CA PHE A 61 8.34 8.30 -7.07
C PHE A 61 7.12 9.15 -7.42
N TYR A 62 6.95 10.35 -6.83
CA TYR A 62 5.77 11.17 -7.13
C TYR A 62 5.73 11.65 -8.58
N VAL A 63 6.88 12.05 -9.12
CA VAL A 63 7.00 12.40 -10.55
C VAL A 63 6.59 11.21 -11.40
N ASN A 64 7.07 10.00 -11.07
CA ASN A 64 6.71 8.78 -11.79
C ASN A 64 5.21 8.47 -11.70
N ILE A 65 4.56 8.66 -10.54
CA ILE A 65 3.11 8.48 -10.38
C ILE A 65 2.31 9.42 -11.30
N VAL A 66 2.73 10.66 -11.48
CA VAL A 66 2.08 11.59 -12.42
C VAL A 66 2.11 11.01 -13.84
N PHE A 67 3.26 10.48 -14.27
CA PHE A 67 3.37 9.80 -15.56
C PHE A 67 2.49 8.55 -15.66
N VAL A 68 2.40 7.73 -14.59
CA VAL A 68 1.50 6.57 -14.56
C VAL A 68 0.06 7.00 -14.78
N ILE A 69 -0.41 8.04 -14.09
CA ILE A 69 -1.79 8.54 -14.20
C ILE A 69 -2.07 9.05 -15.62
N LEU A 70 -1.16 9.86 -16.19
CA LEU A 70 -1.31 10.37 -17.56
C LEU A 70 -1.36 9.22 -18.58
N LEU A 71 -0.44 8.26 -18.48
CA LEU A 71 -0.39 7.10 -19.37
C LEU A 71 -1.63 6.20 -19.19
N THR A 72 -2.20 6.13 -17.99
CA THR A 72 -3.45 5.40 -17.72
C THR A 72 -4.61 5.94 -18.57
N ILE A 73 -4.67 7.26 -18.79
CA ILE A 73 -5.67 7.87 -19.67
C ILE A 73 -5.39 7.48 -21.13
N PHE A 74 -4.13 7.58 -21.56
CA PHE A 74 -3.73 7.33 -22.95
C PHE A 74 -3.88 5.87 -23.41
N ILE A 75 -3.81 4.90 -22.50
CA ILE A 75 -4.04 3.47 -22.86
C ILE A 75 -5.52 3.13 -23.07
N TYR A 76 -6.47 4.04 -22.87
CA TYR A 76 -7.90 3.75 -23.05
C TYR A 76 -8.24 3.13 -24.41
N PRO A 77 -7.79 3.70 -25.55
CA PRO A 77 -8.10 3.16 -26.86
C PRO A 77 -7.51 1.75 -27.04
N ASP A 78 -6.32 1.51 -26.50
CA ASP A 78 -5.66 0.19 -26.51
C ASP A 78 -6.45 -0.86 -25.73
N LEU A 79 -7.25 -0.45 -24.74
CA LEU A 79 -8.10 -1.33 -23.93
C LEU A 79 -9.49 -1.54 -24.52
N LYS A 80 -10.08 -0.49 -25.12
CA LYS A 80 -11.46 -0.54 -25.65
C LYS A 80 -11.53 -1.08 -27.08
N HIS A 81 -10.63 -0.66 -27.97
CA HIS A 81 -10.69 -0.98 -29.40
C HIS A 81 -9.76 -2.14 -29.77
N GLN A 82 -10.14 -3.36 -29.37
CA GLN A 82 -9.24 -4.53 -29.45
C GLN A 82 -9.56 -5.54 -30.55
N LYS A 83 -10.48 -5.25 -31.47
CA LYS A 83 -10.94 -6.26 -32.45
C LYS A 83 -9.78 -6.88 -33.23
N GLU A 84 -8.91 -6.06 -33.80
CA GLU A 84 -7.74 -6.50 -34.57
C GLU A 84 -6.74 -7.27 -33.71
N TYR A 85 -6.46 -6.77 -32.51
CA TYR A 85 -5.55 -7.43 -31.58
C TYR A 85 -6.08 -8.81 -31.13
N LYS A 86 -7.39 -8.92 -30.85
CA LYS A 86 -8.04 -10.20 -30.52
C LYS A 86 -7.95 -11.19 -31.68
N GLN A 87 -8.20 -10.75 -32.91
CA GLN A 87 -8.03 -11.59 -34.11
C GLN A 87 -6.60 -12.11 -34.24
N LYS A 88 -5.61 -11.23 -34.06
CA LYS A 88 -4.19 -11.61 -34.09
C LYS A 88 -3.86 -12.65 -33.00
N MET A 89 -4.38 -12.47 -31.80
CA MET A 89 -4.14 -13.41 -30.70
C MET A 89 -4.88 -14.75 -30.89
N GLU A 90 -6.06 -14.76 -31.50
CA GLU A 90 -6.78 -15.98 -31.86
C GLU A 90 -6.00 -16.82 -32.87
N VAL A 91 -5.43 -16.19 -33.91
CA VAL A 91 -4.55 -16.87 -34.86
C VAL A 91 -3.33 -17.49 -34.17
N ARG A 92 -2.80 -16.82 -33.13
CA ARG A 92 -1.59 -17.26 -32.43
C ARG A 92 -1.85 -18.36 -31.40
N PHE A 93 -2.97 -18.31 -30.69
CA PHE A 93 -3.26 -19.18 -29.54
C PHE A 93 -4.40 -20.19 -29.78
N GLY A 94 -5.01 -20.15 -30.96
CA GLY A 94 -6.17 -20.98 -31.33
C GLY A 94 -7.50 -20.27 -31.07
N THR A 95 -8.58 -20.88 -31.55
CA THR A 95 -9.93 -20.32 -31.56
C THR A 95 -10.37 -19.87 -30.16
N PHE A 96 -10.81 -18.63 -30.06
CA PHE A 96 -11.29 -18.05 -28.81
C PHE A 96 -12.73 -18.43 -28.55
N LYS A 97 -13.07 -18.57 -27.25
CA LYS A 97 -14.45 -18.79 -26.84
C LYS A 97 -15.29 -17.53 -27.12
N PRO A 98 -16.59 -17.64 -27.44
CA PRO A 98 -17.43 -16.50 -27.80
C PRO A 98 -17.41 -15.36 -26.78
N TYR A 99 -17.38 -15.66 -25.48
CA TYR A 99 -17.35 -14.63 -24.43
C TYR A 99 -16.08 -13.77 -24.43
N MET A 100 -14.97 -14.24 -25.00
CA MET A 100 -13.71 -13.48 -25.07
C MET A 100 -13.79 -12.33 -26.08
N TRP A 101 -14.77 -12.39 -26.99
CA TRP A 101 -15.04 -11.36 -27.98
C TRP A 101 -15.87 -10.20 -27.44
N CYS A 102 -16.56 -10.38 -26.32
CA CYS A 102 -17.32 -9.33 -25.66
C CYS A 102 -16.42 -8.16 -25.20
N ASP A 103 -17.01 -6.97 -25.10
CA ASP A 103 -16.37 -5.75 -24.61
C ASP A 103 -15.95 -5.84 -23.13
N ASN A 104 -16.59 -6.73 -22.38
CA ASN A 104 -16.29 -7.00 -20.97
C ASN A 104 -14.93 -7.68 -20.77
N CYS A 105 -14.36 -8.21 -21.85
CA CYS A 105 -13.06 -8.86 -21.88
C CYS A 105 -12.07 -8.05 -22.70
N PHE A 106 -10.96 -7.66 -22.10
CA PHE A 106 -9.84 -7.01 -22.79
C PHE A 106 -8.52 -7.75 -22.51
N PHE A 107 -7.56 -7.59 -23.41
CA PHE A 107 -6.21 -8.11 -23.32
C PHE A 107 -5.22 -6.97 -23.06
N CYS A 108 -4.12 -7.25 -22.39
CA CYS A 108 -3.03 -6.29 -22.32
C CYS A 108 -2.34 -6.24 -23.70
N ASN A 109 -2.45 -5.10 -24.41
CA ASN A 109 -1.92 -4.95 -25.76
C ASN A 109 -0.43 -4.59 -25.72
N PHE A 110 0.44 -5.61 -25.63
CA PHE A 110 1.89 -5.40 -25.60
C PHE A 110 2.52 -5.08 -26.97
N ASP A 111 1.73 -5.07 -28.05
CA ASP A 111 2.20 -4.56 -29.34
C ASP A 111 2.14 -3.03 -29.40
N SER A 112 1.30 -2.40 -28.58
CA SER A 112 1.24 -0.93 -28.46
C SER A 112 2.43 -0.40 -27.67
N ASN A 113 3.14 0.57 -28.26
CA ASN A 113 4.22 1.29 -27.59
C ASN A 113 3.70 2.06 -26.36
N ILE A 114 2.49 2.62 -26.42
CA ILE A 114 1.90 3.39 -25.31
C ILE A 114 1.65 2.46 -24.13
N PHE A 115 1.03 1.30 -24.38
CA PHE A 115 0.76 0.31 -23.34
C PHE A 115 2.05 -0.28 -22.74
N ARG A 116 3.09 -0.52 -23.57
CA ARG A 116 4.41 -0.95 -23.09
C ARG A 116 5.06 0.09 -22.19
N ILE A 117 5.06 1.37 -22.60
CA ILE A 117 5.62 2.47 -21.80
C ILE A 117 4.86 2.58 -20.47
N PHE A 118 3.53 2.57 -20.50
CA PHE A 118 2.69 2.53 -19.29
C PHE A 118 3.13 1.40 -18.35
N PHE A 119 3.27 0.19 -18.87
CA PHE A 119 3.62 -0.98 -18.08
C PHE A 119 5.00 -0.85 -17.42
N TYR A 120 6.02 -0.39 -18.14
CA TYR A 120 7.35 -0.17 -17.58
C TYR A 120 7.37 0.94 -16.54
N VAL A 121 6.71 2.07 -16.82
CA VAL A 121 6.63 3.20 -15.89
C VAL A 121 5.92 2.78 -14.60
N ALA A 122 4.80 2.05 -14.70
CA ALA A 122 4.10 1.49 -13.55
C ALA A 122 4.98 0.52 -12.74
N GLY A 123 5.77 -0.32 -13.41
CA GLY A 123 6.75 -1.18 -12.73
C GLY A 123 7.84 -0.41 -11.99
N CYS A 124 8.36 0.66 -12.60
CA CYS A 124 9.28 1.57 -11.92
C CYS A 124 8.63 2.21 -10.68
N ALA A 125 7.37 2.63 -10.75
CA ALA A 125 6.64 3.18 -9.60
C ALA A 125 6.61 2.19 -8.42
N VAL A 126 6.32 0.92 -8.69
CA VAL A 126 6.28 -0.14 -7.65
C VAL A 126 7.65 -0.31 -6.99
N VAL A 127 8.72 -0.36 -7.78
CA VAL A 127 10.09 -0.51 -7.25
C VAL A 127 10.52 0.72 -6.45
N LEU A 128 10.28 1.93 -6.97
CA LEU A 128 10.59 3.19 -6.29
C LEU A 128 9.81 3.31 -4.97
N GLY A 129 8.53 2.95 -4.99
CA GLY A 129 7.67 2.99 -3.81
C GLY A 129 8.10 1.98 -2.75
N GLY A 130 8.35 0.74 -3.16
CA GLY A 130 8.82 -0.33 -2.28
C GLY A 130 10.19 -0.01 -1.65
N THR A 131 11.15 0.48 -2.44
CA THR A 131 12.47 0.87 -1.94
C THR A 131 12.40 2.07 -0.99
N THR A 132 11.64 3.11 -1.33
CA THR A 132 11.45 4.27 -0.44
C THR A 132 10.82 3.86 0.89
N GLY A 133 9.71 3.11 0.83
CA GLY A 133 9.02 2.63 2.02
C GLY A 133 9.89 1.70 2.87
N GLY A 134 10.62 0.78 2.22
CA GLY A 134 11.52 -0.16 2.89
C GLY A 134 12.67 0.52 3.62
N ILE A 135 13.34 1.48 2.99
CA ILE A 135 14.42 2.24 3.63
C ILE A 135 13.87 3.08 4.80
N ALA A 136 12.77 3.80 4.58
CA ALA A 136 12.15 4.63 5.63
C ALA A 136 11.71 3.79 6.84
N PHE A 137 11.11 2.62 6.60
CA PHE A 137 10.74 1.67 7.63
C PHE A 137 11.96 1.11 8.37
N HIS A 138 12.99 0.67 7.65
CA HIS A 138 14.22 0.14 8.26
C HIS A 138 14.88 1.17 9.19
N VAL A 139 15.00 2.43 8.74
CA VAL A 139 15.53 3.52 9.55
C VAL A 139 14.67 3.75 10.80
N THR A 140 13.34 3.76 10.63
CA THR A 140 12.39 3.91 11.74
C THR A 140 12.59 2.83 12.80
N VAL A 141 12.64 1.56 12.39
CA VAL A 141 12.85 0.42 13.31
C VAL A 141 14.21 0.51 14.00
N LYS A 142 15.29 0.82 13.27
CA LYS A 142 16.64 0.94 13.84
C LYS A 142 16.71 2.06 14.87
N ALA A 143 16.14 3.22 14.56
CA ALA A 143 16.17 4.37 15.45
C ALA A 143 15.31 4.14 16.70
N LEU A 144 14.10 3.59 16.56
CA LEU A 144 13.23 3.22 17.68
C LEU A 144 13.89 2.14 18.57
N SER A 145 14.46 1.09 17.97
CA SER A 145 15.17 0.02 18.70
C SER A 145 16.32 0.59 19.54
N ALA A 146 17.11 1.51 18.98
CA ALA A 146 18.20 2.15 19.71
C ALA A 146 17.70 2.99 20.92
N VAL A 147 16.55 3.66 20.80
CA VAL A 147 15.94 4.43 21.92
C VAL A 147 15.39 3.51 23.00
N SER A 148 14.91 2.31 22.64
CA SER A 148 14.35 1.36 23.60
C SER A 148 15.30 0.95 24.73
N SER A 149 16.61 1.03 24.48
CA SER A 149 17.66 0.77 25.47
C SER A 149 17.64 1.76 26.65
N ARG A 150 17.17 2.99 26.44
CA ARG A 150 17.17 4.09 27.42
C ARG A 150 15.85 4.29 28.17
N LEU A 151 14.82 3.48 27.86
CA LEU A 151 13.48 3.60 28.43
C LEU A 151 13.31 2.76 29.71
N THR A 152 12.44 3.22 30.62
CA THR A 152 12.00 2.44 31.78
C THR A 152 11.29 1.15 31.34
N ALA A 153 11.26 0.12 32.20
CA ALA A 153 10.70 -1.20 31.88
C ALA A 153 9.25 -1.13 31.37
N LYS A 154 8.41 -0.29 31.99
CA LYS A 154 7.01 -0.08 31.60
C LYS A 154 6.89 0.55 30.20
N THR A 155 7.66 1.59 29.92
CA THR A 155 7.64 2.29 28.62
C THR A 155 8.27 1.45 27.51
N ARG A 156 9.32 0.67 27.84
CA ARG A 156 9.95 -0.27 26.90
C ARG A 156 8.97 -1.36 26.45
N ALA A 157 8.15 -1.91 27.34
CA ALA A 157 7.15 -2.90 26.99
C ALA A 157 6.07 -2.35 26.02
N ALA A 158 5.57 -1.14 26.29
CA ALA A 158 4.64 -0.46 25.38
C ALA A 158 5.28 -0.18 24.01
N HIS A 159 6.54 0.27 24.01
CA HIS A 159 7.29 0.56 22.80
C HIS A 159 7.57 -0.71 21.95
N LYS A 160 7.89 -1.85 22.57
CA LYS A 160 8.07 -3.13 21.87
C LYS A 160 6.78 -3.61 21.20
N ASN A 161 5.64 -3.46 21.88
CA ASN A 161 4.33 -3.79 21.31
C ASN A 161 3.99 -2.90 20.11
N TYR A 162 4.27 -1.60 20.19
CA TYR A 162 4.10 -0.68 19.07
C TYR A 162 4.98 -1.06 17.87
N LEU A 163 6.27 -1.32 18.11
CA LEU A 163 7.20 -1.74 17.06
C LEU A 163 6.75 -3.05 16.39
N MET A 164 6.30 -4.03 17.18
CA MET A 164 5.78 -5.28 16.64
C MET A 164 4.56 -5.05 15.75
N SER A 165 3.60 -4.23 16.20
CA SER A 165 2.41 -3.88 15.41
C SER A 165 2.79 -3.15 14.11
N LEU A 166 3.76 -2.24 14.16
CA LEU A 166 4.23 -1.51 12.99
C LEU A 166 4.93 -2.43 11.99
N SER A 167 5.79 -3.33 12.46
CA SER A 167 6.46 -4.32 11.61
C SER A 167 5.49 -5.29 10.96
N LEU A 168 4.47 -5.74 11.70
CA LEU A 168 3.45 -6.62 11.15
C LEU A 168 2.62 -5.90 10.08
N ALA A 169 2.19 -4.66 10.32
CA ALA A 169 1.47 -3.87 9.32
C ALA A 169 2.32 -3.64 8.05
N ALA A 170 3.61 -3.31 8.19
CA ALA A 170 4.52 -3.19 7.05
C ALA A 170 4.68 -4.52 6.30
N GLY A 171 4.79 -5.64 7.03
CA GLY A 171 4.85 -6.98 6.47
C GLY A 171 3.63 -7.32 5.62
N VAL A 172 2.42 -6.96 6.07
CA VAL A 172 1.19 -7.15 5.28
C VAL A 172 1.24 -6.38 3.97
N HIS A 173 1.67 -5.11 3.98
CA HIS A 173 1.80 -4.36 2.73
C HIS A 173 2.84 -4.96 1.77
N VAL A 174 3.95 -5.49 2.28
CA VAL A 174 4.94 -6.18 1.44
C VAL A 174 4.37 -7.47 0.84
N VAL A 175 3.75 -8.31 1.67
CA VAL A 175 3.24 -9.62 1.27
C VAL A 175 1.99 -9.52 0.40
N CYS A 176 1.10 -8.56 0.69
CA CYS A 176 -0.21 -8.47 0.04
C CYS A 176 -0.30 -7.42 -1.06
N ILE A 177 0.68 -6.52 -1.20
CA ILE A 177 0.70 -5.50 -2.27
C ILE A 177 1.97 -5.61 -3.11
N VAL A 178 3.15 -5.48 -2.48
CA VAL A 178 4.41 -5.36 -3.23
C VAL A 178 4.76 -6.67 -3.95
N LEU A 179 4.76 -7.80 -3.24
CA LEU A 179 5.03 -9.11 -3.83
C LEU A 179 4.02 -9.47 -4.94
N PRO A 180 2.70 -9.28 -4.74
CA PRO A 180 1.72 -9.47 -5.80
C PRO A 180 1.91 -8.60 -7.02
N LEU A 181 2.17 -7.30 -6.86
CA LEU A 181 2.40 -6.41 -7.99
C LEU A 181 3.68 -6.79 -8.75
N LEU A 182 4.78 -7.08 -8.05
CA LEU A 182 6.01 -7.55 -8.69
C LEU A 182 5.83 -8.91 -9.36
N GLY A 183 5.09 -9.82 -8.73
CA GLY A 183 4.73 -11.12 -9.30
C GLY A 183 3.90 -10.97 -10.57
N PHE A 184 2.93 -10.06 -10.58
CA PHE A 184 2.08 -9.79 -11.74
C PHE A 184 2.91 -9.17 -12.89
N LEU A 185 3.73 -8.17 -12.57
CA LEU A 185 4.56 -7.48 -13.55
C LEU A 185 5.64 -8.39 -14.14
N SER A 186 6.27 -9.24 -13.31
CA SER A 186 7.25 -10.23 -13.77
C SER A 186 6.61 -11.36 -14.57
N ALA A 187 5.46 -11.89 -14.13
CA ALA A 187 4.68 -12.91 -14.84
C ALA A 187 4.33 -12.49 -16.27
N ILE A 188 4.04 -11.20 -16.45
CA ILE A 188 3.69 -10.62 -17.74
C ILE A 188 4.92 -10.36 -18.61
N ASN A 189 6.04 -9.92 -18.03
CA ASN A 189 7.30 -9.73 -18.77
C ASN A 189 7.97 -11.04 -19.19
N VAL A 190 7.87 -12.09 -18.36
CA VAL A 190 8.45 -13.42 -18.60
C VAL A 190 7.45 -14.33 -19.33
N LEU A 191 6.57 -13.74 -20.15
CA LEU A 191 5.48 -14.41 -20.87
C LEU A 191 5.94 -15.76 -21.45
N ILE A 192 5.40 -16.87 -20.92
CA ILE A 192 5.13 -18.20 -21.56
C ILE A 192 5.00 -19.33 -20.52
N SER A 193 5.65 -19.28 -19.36
CA SER A 193 5.66 -20.46 -18.45
C SER A 193 4.44 -20.58 -17.50
N LEU A 194 3.59 -19.57 -17.38
CA LEU A 194 2.44 -19.57 -16.46
C LEU A 194 1.15 -20.14 -17.05
N SER A 195 1.16 -20.65 -18.29
CA SER A 195 0.01 -21.40 -18.84
C SER A 195 -0.36 -22.59 -17.94
N GLN A 196 0.60 -23.10 -17.16
CA GLN A 196 0.39 -24.18 -16.19
C GLN A 196 -0.35 -23.73 -14.92
N PHE A 197 -0.41 -22.43 -14.60
CA PHE A 197 -1.07 -21.90 -13.41
C PHE A 197 -2.18 -20.91 -13.78
N ARG A 198 -3.25 -21.44 -14.39
CA ARG A 198 -4.43 -20.68 -14.85
C ARG A 198 -5.04 -19.73 -13.81
N TYR A 199 -4.96 -20.07 -12.52
CA TYR A 199 -5.54 -19.28 -11.43
C TYR A 199 -4.56 -18.28 -10.79
N PHE A 200 -3.28 -18.30 -11.11
CA PHE A 200 -2.28 -17.49 -10.44
C PHE A 200 -2.53 -15.97 -10.54
N PRO A 201 -2.85 -15.39 -11.72
CA PRO A 201 -3.19 -13.96 -11.82
C PRO A 201 -4.45 -13.58 -11.03
N PHE A 202 -5.41 -14.50 -10.93
CA PHE A 202 -6.65 -14.30 -10.18
C PHE A 202 -6.38 -14.30 -8.66
N ILE A 203 -5.58 -15.25 -8.16
CA ILE A 203 -5.14 -15.29 -6.77
C ILE A 203 -4.38 -14.01 -6.41
N LEU A 204 -3.51 -13.54 -7.30
CA LEU A 204 -2.74 -12.32 -7.09
C LEU A 204 -3.61 -11.07 -6.98
N ALA A 205 -4.61 -10.96 -7.85
CA ALA A 205 -5.60 -9.89 -7.80
C ALA A 205 -6.44 -9.96 -6.51
N LEU A 206 -6.87 -11.16 -6.08
CA LEU A 206 -7.58 -11.35 -4.81
C LEU A 206 -6.73 -10.94 -3.61
N VAL A 207 -5.46 -11.33 -3.57
CA VAL A 207 -4.54 -10.93 -2.49
C VAL A 207 -4.40 -9.41 -2.43
N ILE A 208 -4.32 -8.74 -3.59
CA ILE A 208 -4.28 -7.27 -3.65
C ILE A 208 -5.65 -6.66 -3.32
N GLN A 209 -6.77 -7.33 -3.54
CA GLN A 209 -8.08 -6.77 -3.14
C GLN A 209 -8.27 -6.85 -1.62
N GLU A 210 -7.95 -8.00 -1.02
CA GLU A 210 -8.21 -8.29 0.39
C GLU A 210 -7.14 -7.74 1.35
N HIS A 211 -6.06 -7.16 0.84
CA HIS A 211 -4.97 -6.62 1.66
C HIS A 211 -5.43 -5.58 2.70
N GLY A 212 -6.46 -4.77 2.37
CA GLY A 212 -6.99 -3.73 3.26
C GLY A 212 -7.70 -4.34 4.46
N ALA A 213 -8.51 -5.38 4.24
CA ALA A 213 -9.16 -6.14 5.29
C ALA A 213 -8.13 -6.85 6.18
N ALA A 214 -7.16 -7.55 5.57
CA ALA A 214 -6.08 -8.22 6.29
C ALA A 214 -5.25 -7.24 7.15
N SER A 215 -4.89 -6.08 6.61
CA SER A 215 -4.14 -5.03 7.33
C SER A 215 -4.91 -4.50 8.53
N THR A 216 -6.22 -4.30 8.36
CA THR A 216 -7.11 -3.81 9.42
C THR A 216 -7.24 -4.84 10.56
N VAL A 217 -7.49 -6.10 10.22
CA VAL A 217 -7.58 -7.20 11.19
C VAL A 217 -6.28 -7.35 11.96
N ILE A 218 -5.14 -7.37 11.27
CA ILE A 218 -3.83 -7.48 11.92
C ILE A 218 -3.59 -6.30 12.84
N MET A 219 -3.90 -5.07 12.42
CA MET A 219 -3.76 -3.90 13.27
C MET A 219 -4.62 -3.98 14.55
N PHE A 220 -5.86 -4.46 14.47
CA PHE A 220 -6.71 -4.69 15.65
C PHE A 220 -6.16 -5.80 16.57
N LEU A 221 -5.62 -6.87 16.00
CA LEU A 221 -5.05 -7.97 16.76
C LEU A 221 -3.72 -7.60 17.41
N THR A 222 -2.88 -6.78 16.78
CA THR A 222 -1.51 -6.55 17.27
C THR A 222 -1.39 -5.31 18.14
N ASN A 223 -2.33 -4.36 18.05
CA ASN A 223 -2.28 -3.11 18.78
C ASN A 223 -3.18 -3.14 20.03
N ASN A 224 -2.56 -3.28 21.20
CA ASN A 224 -3.27 -3.32 22.49
C ASN A 224 -4.09 -2.05 22.78
N LEU A 225 -3.67 -0.87 22.29
CA LEU A 225 -4.43 0.38 22.45
C LEU A 225 -5.68 0.38 21.57
N LEU A 226 -5.53 -0.01 20.30
CA LEU A 226 -6.67 -0.15 19.38
C LEU A 226 -7.64 -1.22 19.85
N ARG A 227 -7.14 -2.36 20.35
CA ARG A 227 -7.97 -3.42 20.92
C ARG A 227 -8.75 -2.95 22.15
N LYS A 228 -8.14 -2.14 23.01
CA LYS A 228 -8.83 -1.53 24.17
C LYS A 228 -9.87 -0.49 23.74
N ALA A 229 -9.56 0.34 22.74
CA ALA A 229 -10.50 1.31 22.18
C ALA A 229 -11.69 0.63 21.49
N LEU A 230 -11.43 -0.42 20.70
CA LEU A 230 -12.46 -1.23 20.05
C LEU A 230 -13.37 -1.90 21.08
N LYS A 231 -12.79 -2.47 22.15
CA LYS A 231 -13.57 -3.00 23.27
C LYS A 231 -14.45 -1.92 23.90
N LYS A 232 -13.91 -0.74 24.19
CA LYS A 232 -14.71 0.37 24.75
C LYS A 232 -15.86 0.82 23.82
N MET A 233 -15.61 0.88 22.51
CA MET A 233 -16.64 1.22 21.52
C MET A 233 -17.71 0.13 21.38
N LEU A 234 -17.33 -1.15 21.39
CA LEU A 234 -18.27 -2.27 21.24
C LEU A 234 -19.04 -2.59 22.53
N PHE A 235 -18.43 -2.36 23.69
CA PHE A 235 -19.05 -2.63 24.99
C PHE A 235 -19.70 -1.40 25.62
N CYS A 236 -19.76 -0.26 24.92
CA CYS A 236 -20.40 0.97 25.40
C CYS A 236 -19.98 1.33 26.84
N ASP A 237 -18.70 1.17 27.16
CA ASP A 237 -18.17 1.72 28.42
C ASP A 237 -18.24 3.24 28.27
N GLU A 238 -19.19 3.84 28.99
CA GLU A 238 -19.50 5.25 29.02
C GLU A 238 -18.20 6.09 28.93
N ILE A 239 -18.13 6.93 27.90
CA ILE A 239 -17.11 7.97 27.82
C ILE A 239 -17.47 8.95 28.95
N ILE A 240 -16.98 8.71 30.17
CA ILE A 240 -17.01 9.72 31.21
C ILE A 240 -16.05 10.82 30.73
N PRO A 241 -16.55 12.01 30.35
CA PRO A 241 -15.67 13.12 30.09
C PRO A 241 -15.22 13.63 31.45
N THR A 242 -14.07 13.19 31.94
CA THR A 242 -13.44 13.88 33.09
C THR A 242 -12.82 15.18 32.61
N VAL A 243 -13.66 16.13 32.21
CA VAL A 243 -13.39 17.57 32.28
C VAL A 243 -13.92 18.02 33.63
N GLU A 244 -13.24 17.65 34.70
CA GLU A 244 -13.33 18.25 36.05
C GLU A 244 -12.54 17.36 37.03
N ASN A 245 -11.23 17.59 37.12
CA ASN A 245 -10.48 17.40 38.37
C ASN A 245 -9.05 17.96 38.31
N SER A 246 -8.86 19.12 37.67
CA SER A 246 -7.59 19.88 37.78
C SER A 246 -7.67 21.07 38.74
N SER A 247 -8.83 21.35 39.35
CA SER A 247 -9.03 22.51 40.24
C SER A 247 -9.04 22.17 41.74
N GLN A 248 -9.15 20.91 42.15
CA GLN A 248 -9.28 20.57 43.58
C GLN A 248 -7.98 20.19 44.30
N HIS A 249 -6.85 19.99 43.61
CA HIS A 249 -5.59 19.63 44.26
C HIS A 249 -4.58 20.78 44.46
N ARG A 250 -4.96 22.02 44.14
CA ARG A 250 -4.09 23.21 44.31
C ARG A 250 -4.48 24.13 45.47
N ARG A 251 -5.48 23.77 46.28
CA ARG A 251 -6.05 24.65 47.32
C ARG A 251 -5.91 24.16 48.77
N SER A 252 -5.10 23.12 49.02
CA SER A 252 -4.93 22.54 50.37
C SER A 252 -3.47 22.49 50.87
N THR A 253 -2.56 23.28 50.30
CA THR A 253 -1.16 23.39 50.77
C THR A 253 -0.67 24.83 50.98
N LEU A 254 -1.55 25.73 51.45
CA LEU A 254 -1.13 27.02 52.01
C LEU A 254 -1.89 27.28 53.31
N ALA A 255 -1.40 26.64 54.37
CA ALA A 255 -1.54 27.10 55.75
C ALA A 255 -0.22 26.75 56.44
N VAL A 256 0.72 27.70 56.39
CA VAL A 256 1.90 27.73 57.26
C VAL A 256 1.56 28.73 58.37
N PRO A 257 1.85 28.40 59.65
CA PRO A 257 1.50 29.23 60.79
C PRO A 257 2.52 30.35 61.00
N ASP A 258 2.05 31.48 61.49
CA ASP A 258 2.78 32.42 62.35
C ASP A 258 1.83 32.80 63.51
#